data_AF-A0A0K2VGM5-F1
#
_entry.id   AF-A0A0K2VGM5-F1
#
_cell.length_a   1.000
_cell.length_b   1.000
_cell.length_c   1.000
_cell.angle_alpha   90.00
_cell.angle_beta   90.00
_cell.angle_gamma   90.00
#
_symmetry.space_group_name_H-M   'P 1'
#
loop_
_entity.id
_entity.type
_entity.pdbx_description
1 polymer ?
#
loop_
_entity_poly.entity_id
_entity_poly.type
_entity_poly.pdbx_seq_one_letter_code
_entity_poly.pdbx_strand_id
1 'polypeptide(L)'
;MKCIRKRFINNTASFKIALLLNILKDFINSLNNLTIDRLAAKLARKDSLAIKLSQRPERQELIDRNILQSISDEERKIDRSAIGAKLIRRLSLRPTAEELEERNILRKNSSEELRREKEEKKRYLLRKLSFRPSVEELKSRKIIKFNDYIEVTPCHEYDRRADKPWTRLTAKDKASIRKELNDFKSTEMDVHEESRHLTRFHRP
;
A
#
# COMPACT_ATOMS: atom_id res chain seq x y z
N MET A 1 -30.24 -112.07 37.12
CA MET A 1 -30.65 -110.89 36.32
C MET A 1 -31.90 -110.27 36.91
N LYS A 2 -31.90 -109.00 37.33
CA LYS A 2 -33.09 -108.13 37.40
C LYS A 2 -32.62 -106.69 37.66
N CYS A 3 -32.50 -105.92 36.57
CA CYS A 3 -32.15 -104.51 36.56
C CYS A 3 -33.23 -103.67 37.26
N ILE A 4 -32.87 -102.95 38.32
CA ILE A 4 -33.73 -101.90 38.89
C ILE A 4 -33.39 -100.58 38.20
N ARG A 5 -34.18 -100.22 37.19
CA ARG A 5 -34.22 -98.88 36.60
C ARG A 5 -34.67 -97.89 37.69
N LYS A 6 -33.78 -97.04 38.19
CA LYS A 6 -34.17 -95.82 38.89
C LYS A 6 -34.95 -94.94 37.91
N ARG A 7 -36.28 -94.88 38.07
CA ARG A 7 -37.14 -93.90 37.39
C ARG A 7 -36.73 -92.51 37.85
N PHE A 8 -36.05 -91.77 36.99
CA PHE A 8 -36.05 -90.31 37.06
C PHE A 8 -37.52 -89.86 37.00
N ILE A 9 -38.03 -89.31 38.11
CA ILE A 9 -39.29 -88.57 38.10
C ILE A 9 -38.95 -87.25 37.42
N ASN A 10 -39.10 -87.21 36.10
CA ASN A 10 -38.98 -85.98 35.33
C ASN A 10 -40.10 -85.05 35.81
N ASN A 11 -39.76 -84.03 36.59
CA ASN A 11 -40.68 -82.97 36.98
C ASN A 11 -40.93 -82.06 35.75
N THR A 12 -41.63 -82.62 34.77
CA THR A 12 -41.93 -82.00 33.47
C THR A 12 -42.81 -80.77 33.62
N ALA A 13 -43.62 -80.70 34.69
CA ALA A 13 -44.42 -79.53 35.03
C ALA A 13 -43.55 -78.34 35.47
N SER A 14 -42.55 -78.57 36.33
CA SER A 14 -41.63 -77.51 36.78
C SER A 14 -40.76 -76.98 35.65
N PHE A 15 -40.32 -77.84 34.72
CA PHE A 15 -39.55 -77.42 33.54
C PHE A 15 -40.42 -76.64 32.53
N LYS A 16 -41.68 -77.04 32.31
CA LYS A 16 -42.61 -76.28 31.45
C LYS A 16 -42.93 -74.90 32.01
N ILE A 17 -43.13 -74.78 33.33
CA ILE A 17 -43.38 -73.49 33.99
C ILE A 17 -42.13 -72.60 33.92
N ALA A 18 -40.93 -73.14 34.18
CA ALA A 18 -39.69 -72.39 34.06
C ALA A 18 -39.44 -71.91 32.62
N LEU A 19 -39.74 -72.75 31.61
CA LEU A 19 -39.65 -72.37 30.20
C LEU A 19 -40.64 -71.25 29.84
N LEU A 20 -41.89 -71.35 30.30
CA LEU A 20 -42.91 -70.31 30.11
C LEU A 20 -42.53 -69.00 30.79
N LEU A 21 -42.00 -69.05 32.02
CA LEU A 21 -41.51 -67.86 32.74
C LEU A 21 -40.31 -67.23 32.04
N ASN A 22 -39.41 -68.02 31.45
CA ASN A 22 -38.29 -67.51 30.65
C ASN A 22 -38.79 -66.85 29.35
N ILE A 23 -39.73 -67.47 28.64
CA ILE A 23 -40.34 -66.87 27.44
C ILE A 23 -41.06 -65.56 27.77
N LEU A 24 -41.79 -65.50 28.89
CA LEU A 24 -42.43 -64.27 29.36
C LEU A 24 -41.42 -63.19 29.75
N LYS A 25 -40.31 -63.56 30.41
CA LYS A 25 -39.22 -62.63 30.73
C LYS A 25 -38.55 -62.11 29.45
N ASP A 26 -38.30 -62.96 28.47
CA ASP A 26 -37.71 -62.57 27.19
C ASP A 26 -38.65 -61.66 26.38
N PHE A 27 -39.96 -61.91 26.42
CA PHE A 27 -40.96 -61.04 25.80
C PHE A 27 -41.04 -59.67 26.47
N ILE A 28 -41.02 -59.62 27.80
CA ILE A 28 -40.98 -58.37 28.57
C ILE A 28 -39.66 -57.61 28.32
N ASN A 29 -38.53 -58.31 28.26
CA ASN A 29 -37.22 -57.71 27.93
C ASN A 29 -37.18 -57.15 26.50
N SER A 30 -37.79 -57.84 25.53
CA SER A 30 -37.92 -57.35 24.15
C SER A 30 -38.77 -56.09 24.05
N LEU A 31 -39.91 -56.05 24.75
CA LEU A 31 -40.74 -54.85 24.86
C LEU A 31 -40.00 -53.69 25.52
N ASN A 32 -39.24 -53.96 26.59
CA ASN A 32 -38.42 -52.96 27.27
C ASN A 32 -37.31 -52.42 26.35
N ASN A 33 -36.61 -53.28 25.61
CA ASN A 33 -35.57 -52.86 24.66
C ASN A 33 -36.15 -52.00 23.53
N LEU A 34 -37.32 -52.34 22.98
CA LEU A 34 -37.97 -51.49 21.97
C LEU A 34 -38.32 -50.10 22.53
N THR A 35 -38.73 -50.01 23.80
CA THR A 35 -38.98 -48.72 24.45
C THR A 35 -37.69 -47.94 24.74
N ILE A 36 -36.61 -48.64 25.11
CA ILE A 36 -35.27 -48.08 25.33
C ILE A 36 -34.67 -47.57 24.01
N ASP A 37 -34.78 -48.32 22.91
CA ASP A 37 -34.32 -47.91 21.58
C ASP A 37 -35.08 -46.69 21.07
N ARG A 38 -36.40 -46.65 21.31
CA ARG A 38 -37.22 -45.46 20.99
C ARG A 38 -36.82 -44.25 21.84
N LEU A 39 -36.41 -44.46 23.09
CA LEU A 39 -35.91 -43.41 23.97
C LEU A 39 -34.50 -42.96 23.56
N ALA A 40 -33.61 -43.89 23.21
CA ALA A 40 -32.27 -43.62 22.71
C ALA A 40 -32.31 -42.84 21.39
N ALA A 41 -33.21 -43.20 20.46
CA ALA A 41 -33.45 -42.44 19.24
C ALA A 41 -34.04 -41.03 19.50
N LYS A 42 -34.80 -40.84 20.59
CA LYS A 42 -35.24 -39.51 21.03
C LYS A 42 -34.08 -38.70 21.60
N LEU A 43 -33.22 -39.31 22.41
CA LEU A 43 -32.03 -38.67 22.97
C LEU A 43 -31.01 -38.31 21.88
N ALA A 44 -30.66 -39.23 20.99
CA ALA A 44 -29.76 -38.96 19.87
C ALA A 44 -30.24 -37.82 18.96
N ARG A 45 -31.58 -37.71 18.74
CA ARG A 45 -32.15 -36.57 18.03
C ARG A 45 -32.02 -35.26 18.81
N LYS A 46 -32.23 -35.28 20.13
CA LYS A 46 -32.04 -34.11 21.00
C LYS A 46 -30.58 -33.66 21.01
N ASP A 47 -29.64 -34.60 21.12
CA ASP A 47 -28.21 -34.31 21.14
C ASP A 47 -27.75 -33.77 19.78
N SER A 48 -28.19 -34.37 18.67
CA SER A 48 -27.90 -33.86 17.32
C SER A 48 -28.49 -32.46 17.09
N LEU A 49 -29.70 -32.20 17.58
CA LEU A 49 -30.31 -30.87 17.51
C LEU A 49 -29.54 -29.85 18.35
N ALA A 50 -29.11 -30.21 19.56
CA ALA A 50 -28.32 -29.35 20.44
C ALA A 50 -26.99 -28.93 19.78
N ILE A 51 -26.30 -29.87 19.12
CA ILE A 51 -25.08 -29.57 18.35
C ILE A 51 -25.38 -28.56 17.23
N LYS A 52 -26.43 -28.77 16.43
CA LYS A 52 -26.82 -27.85 15.34
C LYS A 52 -27.21 -26.45 15.83
N LEU A 53 -27.85 -26.36 16.99
CA LEU A 53 -28.20 -25.08 17.60
C LEU A 53 -26.96 -24.36 18.15
N SER A 54 -26.00 -25.09 18.72
CA SER A 54 -24.74 -24.51 19.21
C SER A 54 -23.86 -23.96 18.08
N GLN A 55 -23.94 -24.56 16.89
CA GLN A 55 -23.19 -24.15 15.69
C GLN A 55 -24.00 -23.21 14.79
N ARG A 56 -25.12 -22.67 15.27
CA ARG A 56 -25.98 -21.80 14.46
C ARG A 56 -25.29 -20.45 14.22
N PRO A 57 -25.08 -20.04 12.95
CA PRO A 57 -24.54 -18.72 12.64
C PRO A 57 -25.45 -17.60 13.13
N GLU A 58 -24.85 -16.45 13.44
CA GLU A 58 -25.61 -15.25 13.78
C GLU A 58 -26.40 -14.75 12.56
N ARG A 59 -27.53 -14.06 12.81
CA ARG A 59 -28.34 -13.46 11.73
C ARG A 59 -27.50 -12.52 10.85
N GLN A 60 -26.56 -11.78 11.43
CA GLN A 60 -25.70 -10.87 10.67
C GLN A 60 -24.78 -11.64 9.71
N GLU A 61 -24.17 -12.74 10.14
CA GLU A 61 -23.34 -13.57 9.25
C GLU A 61 -24.12 -14.13 8.06
N LEU A 62 -25.40 -14.46 8.27
CA LEU A 62 -26.26 -14.93 7.18
C LEU A 62 -26.62 -13.80 6.20
N ILE A 63 -26.70 -12.55 6.67
CA ILE A 63 -26.89 -11.37 5.80
C ILE A 63 -25.61 -11.09 5.02
N ASP A 64 -24.45 -11.15 5.67
CA ASP A 64 -23.15 -10.91 5.03
C ASP A 64 -22.84 -11.98 3.96
N ARG A 65 -23.29 -13.22 4.18
CA ARG A 65 -23.25 -14.30 3.19
C ARG A 65 -24.38 -14.24 2.17
N ASN A 66 -25.23 -13.22 2.22
CA ASN A 66 -26.38 -13.00 1.33
C ASN A 66 -27.39 -14.16 1.31
N ILE A 67 -27.50 -14.90 2.41
CA ILE A 67 -28.51 -15.96 2.62
C ILE A 67 -29.82 -15.32 3.10
N LEU A 68 -29.73 -14.33 3.98
CA LEU A 68 -30.86 -13.52 4.43
C LEU A 68 -30.75 -12.11 3.84
N GLN A 69 -31.83 -11.60 3.26
CA GLN A 69 -31.89 -10.25 2.74
C GLN A 69 -32.46 -9.32 3.83
N SER A 70 -31.73 -8.26 4.15
CA SER A 70 -32.16 -7.25 5.13
C SER A 70 -33.07 -6.18 4.52
N ILE A 71 -32.95 -5.96 3.21
CA ILE A 71 -33.61 -4.90 2.43
C ILE A 71 -34.84 -5.46 1.73
N SER A 72 -35.91 -4.66 1.65
CA SER A 72 -37.14 -5.04 0.93
C SER A 72 -36.91 -5.22 -0.58
N ASP A 73 -37.81 -5.94 -1.24
CA ASP A 73 -37.69 -6.15 -2.70
C ASP A 73 -37.85 -4.86 -3.51
N GLU A 74 -38.67 -3.92 -3.02
CA GLU A 74 -38.90 -2.63 -3.69
C GLU A 74 -37.68 -1.72 -3.59
N GLU A 75 -37.08 -1.58 -2.40
CA GLU A 75 -35.82 -0.84 -2.23
C GLU A 75 -34.70 -1.40 -3.12
N ARG A 76 -34.60 -2.74 -3.20
CA ARG A 76 -33.61 -3.39 -4.07
C ARG A 76 -33.84 -3.10 -5.55
N LYS A 77 -35.10 -2.98 -5.97
CA LYS A 77 -35.47 -2.62 -7.34
C LYS A 77 -35.11 -1.16 -7.64
N ILE A 78 -35.34 -0.27 -6.69
CA ILE A 78 -34.93 1.15 -6.77
C ILE A 78 -33.41 1.25 -6.87
N ASP A 79 -32.67 0.58 -5.99
CA ASP A 79 -31.21 0.57 -5.99
C ASP A 79 -30.65 0.02 -7.30
N ARG A 80 -31.22 -1.09 -7.79
CA ARG A 80 -30.85 -1.67 -9.08
C ARG A 80 -31.09 -0.69 -10.23
N SER A 81 -32.22 0.00 -10.22
CA SER A 81 -32.56 1.02 -11.23
C SER A 81 -31.57 2.20 -11.17
N ALA A 82 -31.26 2.70 -9.97
CA ALA A 82 -30.32 3.80 -9.77
C ALA A 82 -28.89 3.43 -10.21
N ILE A 83 -28.43 2.21 -9.85
CA ILE A 83 -27.14 1.67 -10.31
C ILE A 83 -27.14 1.53 -11.84
N GLY A 84 -28.23 1.03 -12.42
CA GLY A 84 -28.39 0.89 -13.86
C GLY A 84 -28.29 2.23 -14.59
N ALA A 85 -29.01 3.25 -14.12
CA ALA A 85 -28.95 4.61 -14.67
C ALA A 85 -27.55 5.21 -14.58
N LYS A 86 -26.87 5.04 -13.43
CA LYS A 86 -25.49 5.49 -13.23
C LYS A 86 -24.51 4.78 -14.17
N LEU A 87 -24.67 3.48 -14.36
CA LEU A 87 -23.84 2.69 -15.27
C LEU A 87 -24.02 3.14 -16.72
N ILE A 88 -25.26 3.31 -17.19
CA ILE A 88 -25.56 3.78 -18.55
C ILE A 88 -24.85 5.11 -18.83
N ARG A 89 -24.93 6.08 -17.90
CA ARG A 89 -24.23 7.36 -18.01
C ARG A 89 -22.71 7.22 -18.05
N ARG A 90 -22.12 6.28 -17.30
CA ARG A 90 -20.66 6.05 -17.32
C ARG A 90 -20.21 5.40 -18.61
N LEU A 91 -21.01 4.47 -19.15
CA LEU A 91 -20.73 3.80 -20.42
C LEU A 91 -20.85 4.77 -21.62
N SER A 92 -21.80 5.70 -21.60
CA SER A 92 -21.94 6.71 -22.66
C SER A 92 -20.78 7.70 -22.72
N LEU A 93 -20.09 7.92 -21.59
CA LEU A 93 -18.93 8.80 -21.48
C LEU A 93 -17.62 8.01 -21.38
N ARG A 94 -17.61 6.73 -21.78
CA ARG A 94 -16.44 5.86 -21.64
C ARG A 94 -15.34 6.32 -22.61
N PRO A 95 -14.15 6.69 -22.12
CA PRO A 95 -13.01 7.06 -22.97
C PRO A 95 -12.57 5.91 -23.88
N THR A 96 -11.97 6.25 -25.02
CA THR A 96 -11.39 5.24 -25.91
C THR A 96 -10.09 4.69 -25.32
N ALA A 97 -9.65 3.52 -25.81
CA ALA A 97 -8.38 2.93 -25.36
C ALA A 97 -7.19 3.83 -25.71
N GLU A 98 -7.21 4.47 -26.89
CA GLU A 98 -6.17 5.38 -27.36
C GLU A 98 -6.05 6.63 -26.47
N GLU A 99 -7.18 7.25 -26.09
CA GLU A 99 -7.18 8.39 -25.16
C GLU A 99 -6.57 8.03 -23.78
N LEU A 100 -6.78 6.79 -23.31
CA LEU A 100 -6.18 6.32 -22.07
C LEU A 100 -4.67 6.08 -22.20
N GLU A 101 -4.20 5.71 -23.39
CA GLU A 101 -2.77 5.56 -23.68
C GLU A 101 -2.07 6.92 -23.75
N GLU A 102 -2.67 7.90 -24.41
CA GLU A 102 -2.15 9.27 -24.48
C GLU A 102 -2.03 9.90 -23.08
N ARG A 103 -3.03 9.63 -22.23
CA ARG A 103 -3.01 10.04 -20.81
C ARG A 103 -2.10 9.20 -19.94
N ASN A 104 -1.41 8.22 -20.51
CA ASN A 104 -0.43 7.38 -19.82
C ASN A 104 -1.03 6.48 -18.73
N ILE A 105 -2.34 6.19 -18.83
CA ILE A 105 -3.11 5.33 -17.92
C ILE A 105 -3.04 3.89 -18.40
N LEU A 106 -3.33 3.65 -19.68
CA LEU A 106 -3.14 2.36 -20.32
C LEU A 106 -1.75 2.32 -20.96
N ARG A 107 -0.96 1.28 -20.70
CA ARG A 107 0.37 1.10 -21.32
C ARG A 107 0.37 -0.15 -22.18
N LYS A 108 0.86 -0.02 -23.41
CA LYS A 108 1.01 -1.13 -24.37
C LYS A 108 2.21 -2.03 -24.08
N ASN A 109 3.31 -1.45 -23.60
CA ASN A 109 4.59 -2.14 -23.47
C ASN A 109 4.65 -2.96 -22.18
N SER A 110 5.33 -4.10 -22.21
CA SER A 110 5.60 -4.92 -21.02
C SER A 110 6.42 -4.12 -20.00
N SER A 111 6.27 -4.45 -18.71
CA SER A 111 7.05 -3.83 -17.64
C SER A 111 8.56 -3.93 -17.86
N GLU A 112 9.03 -5.04 -18.44
CA GLU A 112 10.45 -5.23 -18.74
C GLU A 112 10.93 -4.34 -19.89
N GLU A 113 10.11 -4.16 -20.92
CA GLU A 113 10.44 -3.32 -22.07
C GLU A 113 10.52 -1.85 -21.69
N LEU A 114 9.60 -1.36 -20.85
CA LEU A 114 9.66 -0.02 -20.27
C LEU A 114 10.94 0.20 -19.45
N ARG A 115 11.39 -0.83 -18.72
CA ARG A 115 12.64 -0.76 -17.95
C ARG A 115 13.84 -0.64 -18.89
N ARG A 116 13.87 -1.45 -19.95
CA ARG A 116 14.93 -1.42 -20.97
C ARG A 116 15.00 -0.06 -21.67
N GLU A 117 13.87 0.47 -22.14
CA GLU A 117 13.81 1.80 -22.75
C GLU A 117 14.30 2.90 -21.81
N LYS A 118 13.94 2.82 -20.52
CA LYS A 118 14.38 3.78 -19.51
C LYS A 118 15.90 3.69 -19.30
N GLU A 119 16.45 2.49 -19.25
CA GLU A 119 17.89 2.25 -19.13
C GLU A 119 18.66 2.74 -20.37
N GLU A 120 18.13 2.52 -21.56
CA GLU A 120 18.70 3.02 -22.82
C GLU A 120 18.66 4.54 -22.89
N LYS A 121 17.52 5.17 -22.55
CA LYS A 121 17.41 6.64 -22.46
C LYS A 121 18.38 7.21 -21.43
N LYS A 122 18.52 6.57 -20.27
CA LYS A 122 19.50 6.96 -19.24
C LYS A 122 20.93 6.87 -19.77
N ARG A 123 21.30 5.75 -20.42
CA ARG A 123 22.62 5.53 -21.02
C ARG A 123 22.92 6.58 -22.11
N TYR A 124 21.95 6.85 -22.97
CA TYR A 124 22.06 7.85 -24.02
C TYR A 124 22.26 9.26 -23.45
N LEU A 125 21.46 9.64 -22.45
CA LEU A 125 21.57 10.94 -21.79
C LEU A 125 22.93 11.11 -21.11
N LEU A 126 23.40 10.10 -20.36
CA LEU A 126 24.72 10.14 -19.72
C LEU A 126 25.82 10.38 -20.74
N ARG A 127 25.78 9.69 -21.89
CA ARG A 127 26.71 9.92 -22.99
C ARG A 127 26.58 11.34 -23.56
N LYS A 128 25.37 11.89 -23.72
CA LYS A 128 25.21 13.27 -24.22
C LYS A 128 25.72 14.31 -23.23
N LEU A 129 25.54 14.09 -21.94
CA LEU A 129 26.05 14.98 -20.90
C LEU A 129 27.58 14.89 -20.76
N SER A 130 28.21 13.75 -21.04
CA SER A 130 29.67 13.63 -21.01
C SER A 130 30.36 14.43 -22.12
N PHE A 131 29.70 14.58 -23.28
CA PHE A 131 30.20 15.41 -24.39
C PHE A 131 29.59 16.83 -24.36
N ARG A 132 29.24 17.33 -23.17
CA ARG A 132 28.73 18.69 -23.04
C ARG A 132 29.88 19.70 -23.25
N PRO A 133 29.77 20.63 -24.22
CA PRO A 133 30.81 21.62 -24.48
C PRO A 133 30.99 22.56 -23.29
N SER A 134 32.19 23.09 -23.14
CA SER A 134 32.48 24.08 -22.10
C SER A 134 31.82 25.44 -22.43
N VAL A 135 31.60 26.26 -21.41
CA VAL A 135 31.08 27.62 -21.57
C VAL A 135 32.02 28.44 -22.46
N GLU A 136 33.33 28.27 -22.29
CA GLU A 136 34.35 28.99 -23.06
C GLU A 136 34.32 28.61 -24.56
N GLU A 137 34.10 27.33 -24.87
CA GLU A 137 33.92 26.87 -26.25
C GLU A 137 32.67 27.52 -26.88
N LEU A 138 31.57 27.59 -26.13
CA LEU A 138 30.33 28.20 -26.60
C LEU A 138 30.49 29.72 -26.83
N LYS A 139 31.25 30.42 -26.00
CA LYS A 139 31.60 31.84 -26.19
C LYS A 139 32.47 32.04 -27.43
N SER A 140 33.50 31.21 -27.60
CA SER A 140 34.41 31.26 -28.75
C SER A 140 33.66 31.05 -30.07
N ARG A 141 32.67 30.15 -30.06
CA ARG A 141 31.79 29.87 -31.20
C ARG A 141 30.63 30.87 -31.33
N LYS A 142 30.55 31.89 -30.47
CA LYS A 142 29.49 32.92 -30.42
C LYS A 142 28.07 32.35 -30.33
N ILE A 143 27.92 31.18 -29.68
CA ILE A 143 26.62 30.54 -29.44
C ILE A 143 25.92 31.17 -28.24
N ILE A 144 26.67 31.53 -27.20
CA ILE A 144 26.17 32.21 -26.01
C ILE A 144 26.86 33.57 -25.86
N LYS A 145 26.12 34.56 -25.39
CA LYS A 145 26.64 35.90 -25.08
C LYS A 145 26.83 36.07 -23.58
N PHE A 146 27.47 37.18 -23.19
CA PHE A 146 27.73 37.50 -21.78
C PHE A 146 26.45 37.64 -20.93
N ASN A 147 25.32 38.00 -21.54
CA ASN A 147 24.03 38.12 -20.86
C ASN A 147 23.28 36.79 -20.71
N ASP A 148 23.64 35.74 -21.46
CA ASP A 148 22.86 34.50 -21.53
C ASP A 148 23.27 33.49 -20.45
N TYR A 149 24.46 33.63 -19.88
CA TYR A 149 25.01 32.71 -18.90
C TYR A 149 25.65 33.46 -17.73
N ILE A 150 25.15 33.19 -16.53
CA ILE A 150 25.67 33.72 -15.27
C ILE A 150 26.14 32.52 -14.43
N GLU A 151 27.42 32.54 -14.04
CA GLU A 151 27.94 31.59 -13.08
C GLU A 151 27.56 32.03 -11.67
N VAL A 152 26.76 31.22 -10.98
CA VAL A 152 26.44 31.44 -9.56
C VAL A 152 27.44 30.65 -8.73
N THR A 153 28.36 31.36 -8.09
CA THR A 153 29.29 30.79 -7.12
C THR A 153 28.79 31.01 -5.69
N PRO A 154 29.02 30.05 -4.77
CA PRO A 154 28.70 30.27 -3.37
C PRO A 154 29.53 31.44 -2.84
N CYS A 155 28.85 32.42 -2.25
CA CYS A 155 29.48 33.59 -1.64
C CYS A 155 29.66 33.33 -0.14
N HIS A 156 30.73 33.89 0.45
CA HIS A 156 30.90 33.86 1.90
C HIS A 156 29.73 34.57 2.58
N GLU A 157 29.16 33.92 3.58
CA GLU A 157 28.10 34.49 4.41
C GLU A 157 28.75 35.42 5.43
N TYR A 158 28.69 36.72 5.17
CA TYR A 158 29.08 37.76 6.11
C TYR A 158 27.86 38.57 6.54
N ASP A 159 27.89 39.08 7.76
CA ASP A 159 26.80 39.88 8.30
C ASP A 159 26.71 41.24 7.58
N ARG A 160 25.72 41.36 6.69
CA ARG A 160 25.44 42.58 5.92
C ARG A 160 24.77 43.67 6.77
N ARG A 161 24.34 43.36 8.00
CA ARG A 161 23.69 44.26 8.96
C ARG A 161 24.63 44.71 10.07
N ALA A 162 25.88 44.25 10.05
CA ALA A 162 26.92 44.67 10.99
C ALA A 162 27.18 46.19 10.93
N ASP A 163 27.78 46.72 12.01
CA ASP A 163 28.13 48.14 12.10
C ASP A 163 29.06 48.55 10.95
N LYS A 164 28.86 49.77 10.46
CA LYS A 164 29.56 50.34 9.31
C LYS A 164 30.51 51.42 9.81
N PRO A 165 31.70 51.07 10.34
CA PRO A 165 32.57 52.01 11.03
C PRO A 165 32.96 53.23 10.17
N TRP A 166 33.00 53.06 8.85
CA TRP A 166 33.25 54.14 7.88
C TRP A 166 32.17 55.26 7.89
N THR A 167 30.99 55.02 8.48
CA THR A 167 29.95 56.06 8.63
C THR A 167 30.34 57.15 9.63
N ARG A 168 31.26 56.87 10.56
CA ARG A 168 31.71 57.82 11.60
C ARG A 168 33.13 58.35 11.36
N LEU A 169 33.62 58.22 10.12
CA LEU A 169 34.99 58.54 9.77
C LEU A 169 35.26 60.06 9.82
N THR A 170 36.29 60.50 10.56
CA THR A 170 36.63 61.92 10.68
C THR A 170 37.25 62.46 9.38
N ALA A 171 37.35 63.78 9.24
CA ALA A 171 38.02 64.40 8.07
C ALA A 171 39.50 64.00 7.97
N LYS A 172 40.17 63.83 9.12
CA LYS A 172 41.56 63.37 9.22
C LYS A 172 41.69 61.92 8.75
N ASP A 173 40.82 61.05 9.23
CA ASP A 173 40.81 59.63 8.84
C ASP A 173 40.55 59.49 7.33
N LYS A 174 39.60 60.26 6.79
CA LYS A 174 39.35 60.30 5.34
C LYS A 174 40.58 60.75 4.55
N ALA A 175 41.36 61.70 5.05
CA ALA A 175 42.60 62.13 4.40
C ALA A 175 43.69 61.06 4.49
N SER A 176 43.84 60.40 5.64
CA SER A 176 44.76 59.28 5.82
C SER A 176 44.45 58.14 4.86
N ILE A 177 43.18 57.75 4.74
CA ILE A 177 42.73 56.70 3.80
C ILE A 177 42.99 57.12 2.36
N ARG A 178 42.75 58.38 1.97
CA ARG A 178 43.07 58.85 0.60
C ARG A 178 44.56 58.76 0.29
N LYS A 179 45.41 59.10 1.25
CA LYS A 179 46.86 58.99 1.13
C LYS A 179 47.29 57.53 0.99
N GLU A 180 46.84 56.68 1.91
CA GLU A 180 47.12 55.24 1.90
C GLU A 180 46.67 54.58 0.59
N LEU A 181 45.49 54.95 0.06
CA LEU A 181 45.01 54.46 -1.23
C LEU A 181 45.86 54.92 -2.42
N ASN A 182 46.42 56.13 -2.38
CA ASN A 182 47.34 56.59 -3.42
C ASN A 182 48.68 55.85 -3.33
N ASP A 183 49.18 55.63 -2.11
CA ASP A 183 50.41 54.88 -1.86
C ASP A 183 50.25 53.43 -2.35
N PHE A 184 49.13 52.76 -2.05
CA PHE A 184 48.85 51.42 -2.57
C PHE A 184 48.80 51.37 -4.11
N LYS A 185 48.09 52.31 -4.75
CA LYS A 185 48.00 52.41 -6.22
C LYS A 185 49.34 52.65 -6.91
N SER A 186 50.26 53.34 -6.24
CA SER A 186 51.56 53.69 -6.81
C SER A 186 52.64 52.64 -6.55
N THR A 187 52.51 51.86 -5.46
CA THR A 187 53.60 50.99 -4.97
C THR A 187 53.27 49.50 -5.03
N GLU A 188 52.05 49.10 -4.69
CA GLU A 188 51.70 47.68 -4.47
C GLU A 188 50.74 47.12 -5.52
N MET A 189 49.95 47.98 -6.17
CA MET A 189 49.05 47.57 -7.24
C MET A 189 49.82 47.19 -8.51
N ASP A 190 49.74 45.91 -8.89
CA ASP A 190 50.34 45.41 -10.12
C ASP A 190 49.49 45.82 -11.33
N VAL A 191 49.96 46.81 -12.10
CA VAL A 191 49.27 47.37 -13.26
C VAL A 191 50.19 47.27 -14.47
N HIS A 192 49.67 46.74 -15.58
CA HIS A 192 50.40 46.65 -16.84
C HIS A 192 50.87 48.04 -17.31
N GLU A 193 52.11 48.14 -17.78
CA GLU A 193 52.81 49.40 -18.04
C GLU A 193 52.03 50.34 -18.98
N GLU A 194 51.52 49.80 -20.09
CA GLU A 194 50.67 50.53 -21.05
C GLU A 194 49.38 51.12 -20.44
N SER A 195 48.83 50.51 -19.38
CA SER A 195 47.57 50.94 -18.76
C SER A 195 47.76 51.81 -17.51
N ARG A 196 49.01 52.08 -17.12
CA ARG A 196 49.32 52.79 -15.86
C ARG A 196 48.73 54.20 -15.81
N HIS A 197 48.59 54.86 -16.96
CA HIS A 197 47.99 56.19 -17.10
C HIS A 197 46.48 56.24 -16.76
N LEU A 198 45.79 55.10 -16.73
CA LEU A 198 44.36 55.02 -16.37
C LEU A 198 44.14 54.97 -14.84
N THR A 199 45.21 54.89 -14.05
CA THR A 199 45.12 54.88 -12.59
C THR A 199 44.77 56.27 -12.05
N ARG A 200 43.60 56.38 -11.42
CA ARG A 200 43.12 57.66 -10.88
C ARG A 200 43.50 57.83 -9.41
N PHE A 201 44.31 58.84 -9.13
CA PHE A 201 44.72 59.23 -7.78
C PHE A 201 43.70 60.17 -7.12
N HIS A 202 43.57 60.04 -5.80
CA HIS A 202 42.81 60.98 -4.98
C HIS A 202 43.59 62.28 -4.79
N ARG A 203 42.88 63.40 -4.67
CA ARG A 203 43.52 64.68 -4.35
C ARG A 203 44.09 64.63 -2.92
N PRO A 204 45.29 65.20 -2.68
CA PRO A 204 45.86 65.37 -1.35
C PRO A 204 44.87 66.04 -0.38
#